data_AF-A0A7Z9SCR7-F1
#
_entry.id   AF-A0A7Z9SCR7-F1
#
_cell.length_a   1.000
_cell.length_b   1.000
_cell.length_c   1.000
_cell.angle_alpha   90.00
_cell.angle_beta   90.00
_cell.angle_gamma   90.00
#
_symmetry.space_group_name_H-M   'P 1'
#
loop_
_entity.id
_entity.type
_entity.pdbx_description
1 polymer ?
#
loop_
_entity_poly.entity_id
_entity_poly.type
_entity_poly.pdbx_seq_one_letter_code
_entity_poly.pdbx_strand_id
1 'polypeptide(L)'
;MMKRNPILLLIAVILWGSGCASHPPVFPQMPKKGETNMGFTFSVENLIPVIWARHGLGQYTDLGLRAGIPLSGTGIDLNRVLMKRDRRWDVINIA
;
A
#
# COMPACT_ATOMS: atom_id res chain seq x y z
N MET A 1 -21.98 -31.82 2.45
CA MET A 1 -21.53 -31.16 3.70
C MET A 1 -20.10 -30.67 3.52
N MET A 2 -19.91 -29.36 3.36
CA MET A 2 -18.58 -28.77 3.17
C MET A 2 -17.87 -28.76 4.54
N LYS A 3 -16.83 -29.59 4.71
CA LYS A 3 -16.01 -29.62 5.93
C LYS A 3 -15.31 -28.26 6.07
N ARG A 4 -15.83 -27.39 6.92
CA ARG A 4 -15.20 -26.10 7.26
C ARG A 4 -13.94 -26.41 8.07
N ASN A 5 -12.77 -26.35 7.41
CA ASN A 5 -11.49 -26.58 8.06
C ASN A 5 -10.98 -25.24 8.63
N PRO A 6 -11.07 -25.01 9.96
CA PRO A 6 -10.70 -23.73 10.56
C PRO A 6 -9.23 -23.35 10.33
N ILE A 7 -8.38 -24.34 10.03
CA ILE A 7 -6.97 -24.15 9.72
C ILE A 7 -6.77 -23.29 8.46
N LEU A 8 -7.59 -23.46 7.41
CA LEU A 8 -7.48 -22.66 6.19
C LEU A 8 -7.81 -21.19 6.45
N LEU A 9 -8.78 -20.95 7.33
CA LEU A 9 -9.20 -19.60 7.71
C LEU A 9 -8.12 -18.94 8.58
N LEU A 10 -7.50 -19.69 9.49
CA LEU A 10 -6.36 -19.22 10.29
C LEU A 10 -5.15 -18.89 9.41
N ILE A 11 -4.81 -19.74 8.43
CA ILE A 11 -3.72 -19.48 7.47
C ILE A 11 -4.02 -18.21 6.67
N ALA A 12 -5.26 -18.02 6.21
CA ALA A 12 -5.66 -16.79 5.50
C ALA A 12 -5.52 -15.54 6.39
N VAL A 13 -5.95 -15.60 7.65
CA VAL A 13 -5.82 -14.49 8.60
C VAL A 13 -4.36 -14.15 8.90
N ILE A 14 -3.49 -15.14 9.07
CA ILE A 14 -2.06 -14.91 9.32
C ILE A 14 -1.39 -14.28 8.09
N LEU A 15 -1.66 -14.82 6.89
CA LEU A 15 -1.07 -14.32 5.65
C LEU A 15 -1.53 -12.89 5.31
N TRP A 16 -2.76 -12.52 5.67
CA TRP A 16 -3.32 -11.19 5.38
C TRP A 16 -3.13 -10.19 6.54
N GLY A 17 -2.98 -10.66 7.78
CA GLY A 17 -2.86 -9.82 8.97
C GLY A 17 -1.43 -9.44 9.36
N SER A 18 -0.40 -10.09 8.78
CA SER A 18 1.01 -9.80 9.11
C SER A 18 1.62 -8.65 8.30
N GLY A 19 0.99 -8.23 7.21
CA GLY A 19 1.48 -7.17 6.34
C GLY A 19 0.96 -5.80 6.75
N CYS A 20 1.80 -4.95 7.36
CA CYS A 20 1.40 -3.57 7.68
C CYS A 20 1.61 -2.66 6.45
N ALA A 21 0.60 -2.53 5.60
CA ALA A 21 0.63 -1.66 4.43
C ALA A 21 0.34 -0.17 4.75
N SER A 22 0.18 0.17 6.03
CA SER A 22 -0.15 1.54 6.49
C SER A 22 0.99 2.55 6.38
N HIS A 23 2.22 2.16 6.03
CA HIS A 23 3.37 3.07 5.88
C HIS A 23 3.50 3.60 4.43
N PRO A 24 2.90 4.74 4.06
CA PRO A 24 2.86 5.20 2.67
C PRO A 24 4.26 5.36 2.05
N PRO A 25 4.47 4.93 0.79
CA PRO A 25 5.71 5.17 0.08
C PRO A 25 5.89 6.67 -0.17
N VAL A 26 7.14 7.11 -0.21
CA VAL A 26 7.45 8.50 -0.59
C VAL A 26 7.24 8.64 -2.09
N PHE A 27 6.06 9.14 -2.47
CA PHE A 27 5.67 9.38 -3.85
C PHE A 27 5.42 10.88 -4.07
N PRO A 28 6.38 11.63 -4.65
CA PRO A 28 6.33 13.08 -4.75
C PRO A 28 5.56 13.59 -5.99
N GLN A 29 4.78 12.73 -6.66
CA GLN A 29 3.95 13.11 -7.80
C GLN A 29 2.46 13.00 -7.45
N MET A 30 1.67 13.93 -7.96
CA MET A 30 0.22 13.89 -7.74
C MET A 30 -0.38 12.74 -8.54
N PRO A 31 -1.38 12.02 -7.99
CA PRO A 31 -2.15 11.05 -8.76
C PRO A 31 -2.71 11.65 -10.05
N LYS A 32 -2.58 10.92 -11.15
CA LYS A 32 -3.23 11.23 -12.41
C LYS A 32 -4.11 10.07 -12.83
N LYS A 33 -5.35 10.38 -13.21
CA LYS A 33 -6.35 9.38 -13.56
C LYS A 33 -5.86 8.51 -14.73
N GLY A 34 -5.82 7.20 -14.51
CA GLY A 34 -5.42 6.21 -15.50
C GLY A 34 -3.91 5.96 -15.59
N GLU A 35 -3.08 6.73 -14.89
CA GLU A 35 -1.63 6.50 -14.85
C GLU A 35 -1.25 5.53 -13.74
N THR A 36 -0.38 4.57 -14.05
CA THR A 36 0.23 3.67 -13.07
C THR A 36 1.69 4.08 -12.88
N ASN A 37 2.05 4.42 -11.65
CA ASN A 37 3.42 4.69 -11.25
C ASN A 37 3.95 3.54 -10.42
N MET A 38 5.19 3.14 -10.67
CA MET A 38 5.84 2.06 -9.93
C MET A 38 7.19 2.53 -9.42
N GLY A 39 7.61 1.96 -8.30
CA GLY A 39 8.90 2.27 -7.71
C GLY A 39 9.23 1.34 -6.56
N PHE A 40 10.31 1.67 -5.88
CA PHE A 40 10.68 1.04 -4.63
C PHE A 40 10.96 2.13 -3.60
N THR A 41 10.70 1.82 -2.33
CA THR A 41 11.01 2.68 -1.21
C THR A 41 11.89 1.92 -0.24
N PHE A 42 12.94 2.58 0.23
CA PHE A 42 13.72 2.12 1.37
C PHE A 42 13.20 2.84 2.62
N SER A 43 12.78 2.08 3.63
CA SER A 43 12.50 2.61 4.95
C SER A 43 13.63 2.23 5.90
N VAL A 44 14.15 3.21 6.62
CA VAL A 44 15.17 3.00 7.67
C VAL A 44 14.61 2.10 8.77
N GLU A 45 13.31 2.19 9.04
CA GLU A 45 12.61 1.38 10.04
C GLU A 45 12.55 -0.10 9.63
N ASN A 46 12.35 -0.39 8.33
CA ASN A 46 12.15 -1.77 7.88
C ASN A 46 13.44 -2.46 7.40
N LEU A 47 14.55 -1.74 7.21
CA LEU A 47 15.80 -2.22 6.56
C LEU A 47 15.62 -2.92 5.18
N ILE A 48 14.39 -2.97 4.69
CA ILE A 48 13.94 -3.82 3.61
C ILE A 48 13.32 -2.93 2.52
N PRO A 49 13.69 -3.12 1.24
CA PRO A 49 13.03 -2.45 0.14
C PRO A 49 11.60 -2.95 -0.02
N VAL A 50 10.66 -2.01 -0.15
CA VAL A 50 9.27 -2.30 -0.52
C VAL A 50 9.04 -1.82 -1.94
N ILE A 51 8.64 -2.73 -2.81
CA ILE A 51 8.23 -2.40 -4.18
C ILE A 51 6.75 -2.00 -4.12
N TRP A 52 6.40 -0.93 -4.83
CA TRP A 52 5.04 -0.44 -4.89
C TRP A 52 4.63 -0.11 -6.31
N ALA A 53 3.35 -0.31 -6.61
CA ALA A 53 2.69 0.10 -7.84
C ALA A 53 1.42 0.86 -7.44
N ARG A 54 1.22 2.06 -7.96
CA ARG A 54 0.10 2.93 -7.62
C ARG A 54 -0.62 3.37 -8.89
N HIS A 55 -1.91 3.11 -8.95
CA HIS A 55 -2.77 3.48 -10.06
C HIS A 55 -3.66 4.65 -9.67
N GLY A 56 -3.60 5.75 -10.42
CA GLY A 56 -4.42 6.93 -10.17
C GLY A 56 -5.87 6.70 -10.57
N LEU A 57 -6.79 6.74 -9.60
CA LEU A 57 -8.24 6.66 -9.83
C LEU A 57 -8.83 8.05 -10.17
N GLY A 58 -8.14 9.13 -9.77
CA GLY A 58 -8.56 10.50 -10.00
C GLY A 58 -7.40 11.49 -9.89
N GLN A 59 -7.73 12.77 -9.70
CA GLN A 59 -6.73 13.85 -9.52
C GLN A 59 -6.09 13.86 -8.12
N TYR A 60 -6.71 13.19 -7.14
CA TYR A 60 -6.28 13.20 -5.74
C TYR A 60 -6.32 11.82 -5.08
N THR A 61 -6.81 10.79 -5.79
CA THR A 61 -7.02 9.46 -5.23
C THR A 61 -6.29 8.42 -6.08
N ASP A 62 -5.63 7.50 -5.41
CA ASP A 62 -4.84 6.45 -6.02
C ASP A 62 -4.89 5.16 -5.19
N LEU A 63 -4.88 4.05 -5.91
CA LEU A 63 -4.86 2.70 -5.35
C LEU A 63 -3.44 2.14 -5.45
N GLY A 64 -2.86 1.76 -4.32
CA GLY A 64 -1.54 1.17 -4.20
C GLY A 64 -1.59 -0.34 -3.99
N LEU A 65 -0.68 -1.04 -4.67
CA LEU A 65 -0.29 -2.41 -4.40
C LEU A 65 1.17 -2.40 -3.94
N ARG A 66 1.47 -3.15 -2.89
CA ARG A 66 2.82 -3.23 -2.32
C ARG A 66 3.25 -4.66 -2.12
N ALA A 67 4.52 -4.91 -2.39
CA ALA A 67 5.19 -6.17 -2.15
C ALA A 67 6.51 -5.89 -1.44
N GLY A 68 6.58 -6.24 -0.16
CA GLY A 68 7.82 -6.20 0.61
C GLY A 68 8.42 -7.60 0.76
N ILE A 69 9.75 -7.68 0.71
CA ILE A 69 10.50 -8.94 0.78
C ILE A 69 11.11 -9.04 2.20
N PRO A 70 10.74 -10.00 3.08
CA PRO A 70 10.15 -11.30 2.79
C PRO A 70 8.65 -11.44 3.06
N LEU A 71 7.92 -10.37 3.44
CA LEU A 71 6.45 -10.23 3.52
C LEU A 71 6.04 -8.91 4.24
N SER A 72 6.99 -8.20 4.85
CA SER A 72 6.73 -6.95 5.60
C SER A 72 6.33 -5.80 4.67
N GLY A 73 5.17 -5.21 4.89
CA GLY A 73 4.67 -4.08 4.09
C GLY A 73 3.97 -4.48 2.79
N THR A 74 3.70 -5.77 2.57
CA THR A 74 2.87 -6.25 1.46
C THR A 74 1.39 -6.00 1.76
N GLY A 75 0.66 -5.46 0.78
CA GLY A 75 -0.76 -5.20 0.92
C GLY A 75 -1.32 -4.27 -0.15
N ILE A 76 -2.59 -3.92 0.01
CA ILE A 76 -3.32 -3.00 -0.85
C ILE A 76 -3.62 -1.77 -0.01
N ASP A 77 -3.46 -0.58 -0.58
CA ASP A 77 -3.78 0.65 0.11
C ASP A 77 -4.51 1.64 -0.79
N LEU A 78 -5.37 2.48 -0.22
CA LEU A 78 -6.02 3.59 -0.89
C LEU A 78 -5.51 4.89 -0.30
N ASN A 79 -4.92 5.73 -1.14
CA ASN A 79 -4.50 7.07 -0.76
C ASN A 79 -5.48 8.11 -1.30
N ARG A 80 -5.65 9.17 -0.51
CA ARG A 80 -6.27 10.40 -0.97
C ARG A 80 -5.52 11.62 -0.44
N VAL A 81 -5.09 12.48 -1.35
CA VAL A 81 -4.51 13.78 -1.00
C VAL A 81 -5.63 14.69 -0.50
N LEU A 82 -5.50 15.19 0.73
CA LEU A 82 -6.47 16.10 1.35
C LEU A 82 -6.07 17.56 1.11
N MET A 83 -4.79 17.86 1.28
CA MET A 83 -4.27 19.21 1.12
C MET A 83 -2.87 19.18 0.52
N LYS A 84 -2.60 20.14 -0.37
CA LYS A 84 -1.27 20.38 -0.95
C LYS A 84 -0.90 21.83 -0.73
N ARG A 85 0.16 22.06 0.04
CA ARG A 85 0.77 23.37 0.26
C ARG A 85 2.21 23.34 -0.21
N ASP A 86 2.45 23.88 -1.39
CA ASP A 86 3.75 23.87 -2.08
C ASP A 86 4.35 22.45 -2.20
N ARG A 87 5.38 22.18 -1.39
CA ARG A 87 6.11 20.90 -1.32
C ARG A 87 5.64 19.98 -0.18
N ARG A 88 4.56 20.33 0.53
CA ARG A 88 4.02 19.55 1.66
C ARG A 88 2.61 19.08 1.35
N TRP A 89 2.37 17.78 1.50
CA TRP A 89 1.08 17.15 1.21
C TRP A 89 0.57 16.42 2.44
N ASP A 90 -0.70 16.62 2.72
CA ASP A 90 -1.43 15.86 3.73
C ASP A 90 -2.22 14.77 2.99
N VAL A 91 -1.91 13.51 3.27
CA VAL A 91 -2.48 12.35 2.59
C VAL A 91 -3.11 11.44 3.63
N ILE A 92 -4.35 11.03 3.39
CA ILE A 92 -4.97 9.94 4.12
C ILE A 92 -4.64 8.63 3.40
N ASN A 93 -4.11 7.66 4.13
CA ASN A 93 -3.85 6.30 3.67
C ASN A 93 -4.78 5.34 4.42
N ILE A 94 -5.48 4.49 3.68
CA ILE A 94 -6.32 3.42 4.21
C ILE A 94 -5.75 2.12 3.69
N ALA A 95 -5.27 1.25 4.57
CA ALA A 95 -4.58 0.00 4.25
C ALA A 95 -5.19 -1.16 5.05
#